data_AF-A0A7Y3HWB4-F1
#
_entry.id   AF-A0A7Y3HWB4-F1
#
_cell.length_a   1.000
_cell.length_b   1.000
_cell.length_c   1.000
_cell.angle_alpha   90.00
_cell.angle_beta   90.00
_cell.angle_gamma   90.00
#
_symmetry.space_group_name_H-M   'P 1'
#
loop_
_entity.id
_entity.type
_entity.pdbx_description
1 polymer ?
#
loop_
_entity_poly.entity_id
_entity_poly.type
_entity_poly.pdbx_seq_one_letter_code
_entity_poly.pdbx_strand_id
1 'polypeptide(L)' 'FKVLFNDGLNNLEGLSNLEFVNFFWIKDNGLSDFCALQNLFNAGGVEDFLVEGNNYNPSEQDIIDGNCSL' A
#
# COMPACT_ATOMS: atom_id res chain seq x y z
N PHE A 1 -0.67 7.71 7.19
CA PHE A 1 0.31 7.61 6.10
C PHE A 1 -0.36 8.00 4.79
N LYS A 2 0.20 8.96 4.05
CA LYS A 2 -0.38 9.45 2.79
C LYS A 2 0.72 9.67 1.77
N VAL A 3 0.55 9.15 0.55
CA VAL A 3 1.45 9.36 -0.60
C VAL A 3 0.59 9.67 -1.82
N LEU A 4 0.74 10.88 -2.36
CA LEU A 4 -0.14 11.41 -3.41
C LEU A 4 0.69 12.06 -4.52
N PHE A 5 0.44 11.75 -5.79
CA PHE A 5 1.05 12.41 -6.96
C PHE A 5 2.59 12.28 -7.04
N ASN A 6 3.14 11.09 -6.79
CA ASN A 6 4.57 10.81 -6.87
C ASN A 6 4.86 9.77 -7.96
N ASP A 7 4.85 10.19 -9.22
CA ASP A 7 5.14 9.31 -10.36
C ASP A 7 6.55 8.70 -10.33
N GLY A 8 7.50 9.37 -9.67
CA GLY A 8 8.87 8.88 -9.49
C GLY A 8 9.04 7.88 -8.35
N LEU A 9 8.00 7.59 -7.56
CA LEU A 9 8.06 6.61 -6.49
C LEU A 9 7.92 5.20 -7.08
N ASN A 10 8.98 4.41 -6.98
CA ASN A 10 9.07 3.12 -7.68
C ASN A 10 8.78 1.89 -6.80
N ASN A 11 8.78 2.03 -5.47
CA ASN A 11 8.49 0.94 -4.54
C ASN A 11 8.18 1.47 -3.13
N LEU A 12 7.75 0.54 -2.26
CA LEU A 12 7.40 0.80 -0.86
C LEU A 12 8.29 -0.01 0.12
N GLU A 13 9.41 -0.59 -0.33
CA GLU A 13 10.25 -1.51 0.46
C GLU A 13 10.76 -0.90 1.77
N GLY A 14 11.02 0.42 1.78
CA GLY A 14 11.43 1.12 2.99
C GLY A 14 10.38 1.13 4.11
N LEU A 15 9.17 0.66 3.85
CA LEU A 15 8.04 0.62 4.78
C LEU A 15 7.73 -0.78 5.29
N SER A 16 8.57 -1.78 5.00
CA SER A 16 8.29 -3.20 5.30
C SER A 16 8.07 -3.53 6.78
N ASN A 17 8.51 -2.65 7.67
CA ASN A 17 8.40 -2.80 9.12
C ASN A 17 7.25 -1.98 9.72
N LEU A 18 6.38 -1.38 8.90
CA LEU A 18 5.18 -0.72 9.43
C LEU A 18 4.22 -1.77 10.01
N GLU A 19 3.83 -1.57 11.26
CA GLU A 19 2.86 -2.42 11.97
C GLU A 19 1.50 -1.75 12.16
N PHE A 20 1.46 -0.41 12.16
CA PHE A 20 0.23 0.34 12.41
C PHE A 20 0.24 1.74 11.79
N VAL A 21 -0.90 2.13 11.20
CA VAL A 21 -1.23 3.49 10.77
C VAL A 21 -2.75 3.72 10.89
N ASN A 22 -3.18 4.89 11.38
CA ASN A 22 -4.61 5.21 11.42
C ASN A 22 -5.24 5.32 10.02
N PHE A 23 -4.54 5.97 9.09
CA PHE A 23 -5.00 6.20 7.72
C PHE A 23 -3.91 5.71 6.77
N PHE A 24 -4.27 4.96 5.74
CA PHE A 24 -3.36 4.50 4.69
C PHE A 24 -3.89 4.90 3.32
N TRP A 25 -3.39 6.02 2.76
CA TRP A 25 -3.83 6.52 1.45
C TRP A 25 -2.67 6.58 0.45
N ILE A 26 -2.75 5.82 -0.64
CA ILE A 26 -1.80 5.85 -1.75
C ILE A 26 -2.59 6.18 -3.02
N LYS A 27 -2.42 7.39 -3.55
CA LYS A 27 -3.21 7.85 -4.68
C LYS A 27 -2.39 8.48 -5.79
N ASP A 28 -2.76 8.16 -7.03
CA ASP A 28 -2.19 8.78 -8.24
C ASP A 28 -0.64 8.71 -8.24
N ASN A 29 -0.08 7.52 -8.02
CA ASN A 29 1.36 7.25 -8.14
C ASN A 29 1.59 6.13 -9.16
N GLY A 30 2.77 6.09 -9.80
CA GLY A 30 3.13 5.02 -10.75
C GLY A 30 3.35 3.62 -10.15
N LEU A 31 2.80 3.33 -8.97
CA LEU A 31 3.07 2.11 -8.20
C LEU A 31 2.30 0.89 -8.74
N SER A 32 3.00 -0.23 -8.85
CA SER A 32 2.42 -1.54 -9.22
C SER A 32 2.68 -2.65 -8.21
N ASP A 33 3.48 -2.40 -7.17
CA ASP A 33 3.86 -3.37 -6.13
C ASP A 33 3.64 -2.78 -4.73
N PHE A 34 2.80 -3.48 -3.96
CA PHE A 34 2.41 -3.14 -2.59
C PHE A 34 2.80 -4.23 -1.59
N CYS A 35 3.53 -5.27 -2.01
CA CYS A 35 3.82 -6.44 -1.20
C CYS A 35 4.70 -6.15 0.03
N ALA A 36 5.50 -5.08 -0.02
CA ALA A 36 6.23 -4.60 1.15
C ALA A 36 5.32 -4.34 2.37
N LEU A 37 4.03 -4.09 2.16
CA LEU A 37 3.10 -3.69 3.23
C LEU A 37 2.34 -4.84 3.88
N GLN A 38 2.61 -6.09 3.51
CA GLN A 38 1.88 -7.23 4.07
C GLN A 38 1.89 -7.28 5.60
N ASN A 39 3.01 -6.90 6.24
CA ASN A 39 3.11 -6.87 7.70
C ASN A 39 2.10 -5.90 8.33
N LEU A 40 1.89 -4.72 7.73
CA LEU A 40 0.95 -3.71 8.20
C LEU A 40 -0.50 -4.25 8.19
N PHE A 41 -0.90 -4.90 7.09
CA PHE A 41 -2.27 -5.40 6.94
C PHE A 41 -2.51 -6.69 7.72
N ASN A 42 -1.52 -7.58 7.81
CA ASN A 42 -1.62 -8.80 8.62
C ASN A 42 -1.72 -8.51 10.13
N ALA A 43 -1.16 -7.38 10.58
CA ALA A 43 -1.32 -6.91 11.96
C ALA A 43 -2.70 -6.30 12.24
N GLY A 44 -3.56 -6.12 11.23
CA GLY A 44 -4.81 -5.37 11.34
C GLY A 44 -4.58 -3.88 11.60
N GLY A 45 -3.41 -3.37 11.19
CA GLY A 45 -2.91 -2.06 11.60
C GLY A 45 -3.44 -0.88 10.78
N VAL A 46 -4.59 -0.99 10.13
CA VAL A 46 -5.17 0.06 9.27
C VAL A 46 -6.65 0.23 9.58
N GLU A 47 -7.08 1.46 9.88
CA GLU A 47 -8.49 1.78 10.13
C GLU A 47 -9.21 2.32 8.89
N ASP A 48 -8.49 3.08 8.05
CA ASP A 48 -9.00 3.68 6.81
C ASP A 48 -8.00 3.47 5.67
N PHE A 49 -8.45 2.77 4.63
CA PHE A 49 -7.66 2.36 3.48
C PHE A 49 -8.18 3.00 2.19
N LEU A 50 -7.26 3.60 1.44
CA LEU A 50 -7.54 4.12 0.10
C LEU A 50 -6.34 3.90 -0.81
N VAL A 51 -6.50 3.02 -1.81
CA VAL A 51 -5.52 2.84 -2.88
C VAL A 51 -6.24 2.99 -4.21
N GLU A 52 -5.97 4.08 -4.92
CA GLU A 52 -6.64 4.38 -6.19
C GLU A 52 -5.74 5.20 -7.13
N GLY A 53 -5.97 5.11 -8.44
CA GLY A 53 -5.22 5.92 -9.41
C GLY A 53 -3.76 5.52 -9.60
N ASN A 54 -3.32 4.38 -9.04
CA ASN A 54 -2.01 3.82 -9.31
C ASN A 54 -2.03 2.83 -10.50
N ASN A 55 -0.86 2.38 -10.95
CA ASN A 55 -0.76 1.35 -11.99
C ASN A 55 -1.39 0.01 -11.53
N TYR A 56 -1.30 -0.29 -10.24
CA TYR A 56 -2.04 -1.37 -9.60
C TYR A 56 -2.74 -0.84 -8.33
N ASN A 57 -4.01 -1.22 -8.14
CA ASN A 57 -4.82 -0.77 -7.00
C ASN A 57 -5.40 -1.98 -6.26
N PRO A 58 -4.58 -2.72 -5.48
CA PRO A 58 -5.05 -3.88 -4.73
C PRO A 58 -6.02 -3.46 -3.61
N SER A 59 -6.94 -4.35 -3.24
CA SER A 59 -7.69 -4.23 -2.00
C SER A 59 -6.85 -4.61 -0.78
N GLU A 60 -7.32 -4.32 0.44
CA GLU A 60 -6.66 -4.80 1.66
C GLU A 60 -6.51 -6.33 1.66
N GLN A 61 -7.56 -7.05 1.24
CA GLN A 61 -7.55 -8.51 1.20
C GLN A 61 -6.56 -9.04 0.15
N ASP A 62 -6.44 -8.37 -1.00
CA ASP A 62 -5.43 -8.75 -2.01
C ASP A 62 -4.01 -8.65 -1.43
N ILE A 63 -3.72 -7.62 -0.62
CA ILE A 63 -2.42 -7.48 0.03
C ILE A 63 -2.20 -8.61 1.04
N ILE A 64 -3.19 -8.88 1.90
CA ILE A 64 -3.15 -9.96 2.89
C ILE A 64 -2.92 -11.33 2.21
N ASP A 65 -3.61 -11.59 1.09
CA ASP A 65 -3.54 -12.85 0.35
C ASP A 65 -2.27 -12.99 -0.53
N GLY A 66 -1.46 -11.92 -0.63
CA GLY A 66 -0.25 -11.90 -1.46
C GLY A 66 -0.48 -11.60 -2.94
N ASN A 67 -1.70 -11.21 -3.31
CA ASN A 67 -2.04 -10.68 -4.63
C ASN A 67 -1.73 -9.16 -4.69
N CYS A 68 -0.50 -8.76 -4.36
CA CYS A 68 -0.13 -7.35 -4.12
C CYS A 68 0.77 -6.73 -5.19
N SER A 69 1.02 -7.42 -6.31
CA SER A 69 1.83 -6.91 -7.41
C SER A 69 1.27 -7.30 -8.78
N LEU A 70 1.51 -6.44 -9.79
CA LEU A 70 1.19 -6.66 -11.21
C LEU A 70 2.47 -6.74 -12.06
#